data_AF-A0A371RV87-F1
#
_entry.id   AF-A0A371RV87-F1
#
_cell.length_a   1.000
_cell.length_b   1.000
_cell.length_c   1.000
_cell.angle_alpha   90.00
_cell.angle_beta   90.00
_cell.angle_gamma   90.00
#
_symmetry.space_group_name_H-M   'P 1'
#
loop_
_entity.id
_entity.type
_entity.pdbx_description
1 polymer ?
#
loop_
_entity_poly.entity_id
_entity_poly.type
_entity_poly.pdbx_seq_one_letter_code
_entity_poly.pdbx_strand_id
1 'polypeptide(L)' 'MSAIISVFLYLIILFGVSTLLFFSLVSIWSTTEPVIAYLLSLIIIHLILNTFGQIGKKDK' A
#
# COMPACT_ATOMS: atom_id res chain seq x y z
N MET A 1 -1.96 23.05 7.41
CA MET A 1 -3.06 22.51 6.58
C MET A 1 -2.57 21.60 5.45
N SER A 2 -1.62 22.01 4.61
CA SER A 2 -1.11 21.19 3.49
C SER A 2 -0.58 19.79 3.90
N ALA A 3 0.21 19.70 4.97
CA ALA A 3 0.81 18.42 5.40
C ALA A 3 -0.24 17.39 5.87
N ILE A 4 -1.26 17.81 6.62
CA ILE A 4 -2.32 16.92 7.12
C ILE A 4 -3.12 16.32 5.97
N ILE A 5 -3.46 17.16 4.98
CA ILE A 5 -4.17 16.71 3.77
C ILE A 5 -3.31 15.71 3.00
N SER A 6 -2.00 15.98 2.85
CA SER A 6 -1.09 15.07 2.17
C SER A 6 -0.97 13.70 2.87
N VAL A 7 -0.98 13.67 4.21
CA VAL A 7 -0.96 12.42 4.98
C VAL A 7 -2.27 11.64 4.79
N PHE A 8 -3.41 12.32 4.84
CA PHE A 8 -4.71 11.68 4.58
C PHE A 8 -4.78 11.07 3.17
N LEU A 9 -4.31 11.81 2.17
CA LEU A 9 -4.29 11.37 0.78
C LEU A 9 -3.35 10.15 0.61
N TYR A 10 -2.19 10.16 1.27
CA TYR A 10 -1.28 9.01 1.32
C TYR A 10 -1.94 7.77 1.94
N LEU A 11 -2.65 7.93 3.07
CA LEU A 11 -3.34 6.82 3.72
C LEU A 11 -4.43 6.22 2.82
N ILE A 12 -5.24 7.07 2.17
CA ILE A 12 -6.28 6.59 1.24
C ILE A 12 -5.66 5.80 0.10
N ILE A 13 -4.56 6.29 -0.49
CA ILE A 13 -3.85 5.58 -1.56
C ILE A 13 -3.30 4.25 -1.03
N LEU A 14 -2.62 4.25 0.12
CA LEU A 14 -2.06 3.04 0.72
C LEU A 14 -3.13 1.95 0.92
N PHE A 15 -4.26 2.29 1.55
CA PHE A 15 -5.35 1.35 1.78
C PHE A 15 -6.03 0.92 0.48
N GLY A 16 -6.25 1.84 -0.47
CA GLY A 16 -6.88 1.56 -1.75
C GLY A 16 -6.05 0.58 -2.59
N VAL A 17 -4.76 0.86 -2.78
CA VAL A 17 -3.88 0.00 -3.56
C VAL A 17 -3.67 -1.34 -2.83
N SER A 18 -3.57 -1.36 -1.49
CA SER A 18 -3.42 -2.61 -0.72
C SER A 18 -4.63 -3.52 -0.86
N THR A 19 -5.83 -2.93 -0.85
CA THR A 19 -7.08 -3.69 -1.01
C THR A 19 -7.20 -4.26 -2.41
N LEU A 20 -6.85 -3.48 -3.45
CA LEU A 20 -6.81 -3.96 -4.83
C LEU A 20 -5.83 -5.14 -4.99
N LEU A 21 -4.61 -4.99 -4.49
CA LEU A 21 -3.58 -6.04 -4.60
C LEU A 21 -3.98 -7.31 -3.85
N PHE A 22 -4.60 -7.16 -2.67
CA PHE A 22 -5.15 -8.29 -1.93
C PHE A 22 -6.28 -8.98 -2.68
N PHE A 23 -7.23 -8.23 -3.26
CA PHE A 23 -8.31 -8.80 -4.06
C PHE A 23 -7.78 -9.56 -5.27
N SER A 24 -6.77 -9.01 -5.97
CA SER A 24 -6.11 -9.70 -7.08
C SER A 24 -5.43 -11.00 -6.63
N LEU A 25 -4.73 -10.97 -5.49
CA LEU A 25 -4.09 -12.18 -4.93
C LEU A 25 -5.11 -13.24 -4.54
N VAL A 26 -6.18 -12.87 -3.83
CA VAL A 26 -7.23 -13.80 -3.41
C VAL A 26 -8.03 -14.35 -4.61
N SER A 27 -8.19 -13.56 -5.67
CA SER A 27 -8.87 -14.01 -6.88
C SER A 27 -8.08 -15.07 -7.65
N ILE A 28 -6.74 -15.05 -7.56
CA ILE A 28 -5.86 -16.00 -8.25
C ILE A 28 -5.52 -17.19 -7.35
N TRP A 29 -5.35 -16.94 -6.05
CA TRP A 29 -4.90 -17.92 -5.08
C TRP A 29 -5.86 -17.96 -3.89
N SER A 30 -6.56 -19.09 -3.73
CA SER A 30 -7.37 -19.33 -2.53
C SER A 30 -6.42 -19.54 -1.34
N THR A 31 -6.37 -18.56 -0.43
CA THR A 31 -5.55 -18.63 0.79
C THR A 31 -6.39 -19.08 1.97
N THR A 32 -5.83 -19.95 2.80
CA THR A 32 -6.48 -20.45 4.03
C THR A 32 -6.51 -19.37 5.12
N GLU A 33 -5.59 -18.41 5.06
CA GLU A 33 -5.44 -17.34 6.06
C GLU A 33 -5.49 -15.94 5.41
N PRO A 34 -6.69 -15.44 5.04
CA PRO A 34 -6.86 -14.20 4.29
C PRO A 34 -6.33 -12.96 5.03
N VAL A 35 -6.38 -12.97 6.37
CA VAL A 35 -5.87 -11.86 7.19
C VAL A 35 -4.36 -11.68 7.03
N ILE A 36 -3.61 -12.78 7.01
CA ILE A 36 -2.14 -12.74 6.89
C ILE A 36 -1.74 -12.27 5.50
N ALA A 37 -2.42 -12.75 4.46
CA ALA A 37 -2.20 -12.31 3.09
C ALA A 37 -2.52 -10.81 2.88
N TYR A 38 -3.54 -10.28 3.57
CA TYR A 38 -3.83 -8.85 3.56
C TYR A 38 -2.72 -8.04 4.24
N LEU A 39 -2.25 -8.47 5.42
CA LEU A 39 -1.15 -7.80 6.12
C LEU A 39 0.14 -7.79 5.30
N LEU A 40 0.47 -8.91 4.65
CA LEU A 40 1.60 -9.00 3.72
C LEU A 40 1.45 -8.02 2.55
N SER A 41 0.26 -7.96 1.94
CA SER A 41 -0.04 -7.02 0.86
C SER A 41 0.16 -5.57 1.31
N LEU A 42 -0.32 -5.24 2.51
CA LEU A 42 -0.17 -3.91 3.10
C LEU A 42 1.30 -3.55 3.33
N ILE A 43 2.08 -4.46 3.90
CA ILE A 43 3.52 -4.27 4.13
C ILE A 43 4.26 -4.06 2.81
N ILE A 44 3.97 -4.89 1.79
CA ILE A 44 4.58 -4.79 0.46
C ILE A 44 4.29 -3.43 -0.17
N ILE A 45 3.02 -3.00 -0.16
CA ILE A 45 2.66 -1.70 -0.75
C ILE A 45 3.23 -0.54 0.05
N HIS A 46 3.26 -0.63 1.37
CA HIS A 46 3.89 0.37 2.21
C HIS A 46 5.38 0.52 1.86
N LEU A 47 6.10 -0.59 1.72
CA LEU A 47 7.50 -0.60 1.28
C LEU A 47 7.67 0.01 -0.10
N ILE A 48 6.85 -0.40 -1.07
CA ILE A 48 6.87 0.13 -2.44
C ILE A 48 6.66 1.65 -2.44
N LEU A 49 5.62 2.14 -1.77
CA LEU A 49 5.32 3.57 -1.70
C LEU A 49 6.42 4.35 -0.97
N ASN A 50 7.00 3.79 0.09
CA ASN A 50 8.14 4.38 0.78
C ASN A 50 9.37 4.47 -0.13
N THR A 51 9.68 3.41 -0.89
CA THR A 51 10.78 3.41 -1.87
C THR A 51 10.55 4.44 -2.96
N PHE A 52 9.35 4.51 -3.56
CA PHE A 52 9.02 5.54 -4.55
C PHE A 52 9.09 6.96 -3.97
N GLY A 53 8.60 7.16 -2.75
CA GLY A 53 8.70 8.45 -2.05
C GLY A 53 10.13 8.88 -1.74
N GLN A 54 11.03 7.93 -1.49
CA GLN A 54 12.46 8.20 -1.29
C GLN A 54 13.18 8.51 -2.62
N ILE A 55 12.82 7.84 -3.71
CA ILE A 55 13.38 8.13 -5.04
C ILE A 55 13.04 9.56 -5.46
N GLY A 56 11.79 10.00 -5.29
CA GLY A 56 11.38 11.38 -5.61
C GLY A 56 11.98 12.46 -4.71
N LYS A 57 12.55 12.10 -3.55
CA LYS A 57 13.26 13.01 -2.66
C LYS A 57 14.75 13.17 -3.00
N LYS A 58 15.32 12.26 -3.78
CA LYS A 58 16.76 12.24 -4.08
C LYS A 58 17.15 13.20 -5.23
N ASP A 59 16.17 13.82 -5.87
CA ASP A 59 16.31 14.71 -7.03
C ASP A 59 16.07 16.20 -6.69
N LYS A 60 16.20 16.59 -5.41
CA LYS A 60 16.19 17.99 -4.97
C LYS A 60 17.43 18.33 -4.17
#